data_AF-A0A2V5LAK8-F1
#
_entry.id   AF-A0A2V5LAK8-F1
#
_cell.length_a   1.000
_cell.length_b   1.000
_cell.length_c   1.000
_cell.angle_alpha   90.00
_cell.angle_beta   90.00
_cell.angle_gamma   90.00
#
_symmetry.space_group_name_H-M   'P 1'
#
loop_
_entity.id
_entity.type
_entity.pdbx_description
1 polymer ?
#
loop_
_entity_poly.entity_id
_entity_poly.type
_entity_poly.pdbx_seq_one_letter_code
_entity_poly.pdbx_strand_id
1 'polypeptide(L)'
;METFQSVLAKKLSDALAAAGLPAAGELTLASDPRFGDYQTNAALILGKQRGENPRVLAEKIVAHFVTDDLCEPPAVAGAGFINFTLRPAAVAEKTMEVLRDDRLGVAEAKSTQRIVIDFGSPNVAKPMHVGHIRSTVLGDALARIAQFLGHEVIRDNHIGDWGTQFGMVIYGWKNLLDRQALQRNPLAEIVRIYKETNERAARDPEVREACRQELIKLQAGDKENLDIWNECVAFSMQDFERVYKLLDIHYDIQCGESFYHDRLSGVVERLLESGIAEISEGAVVVFFRKNSELADKPLITRKRDGGFNYATTDLATIDYRMNDLKADAVWYVVGAPQILHFKQIFEIARREGYTAELRHITFGSILGEDRKLMKTRSGENVPLRELLEEACKRARKIIEEKNPQLSDDEKSDIAQKIGIGAVKYADLSQYRMTDYVFSWDKMLSLQGNTAPYLQNAYVRIRSIFRKAGESAPRIDELVLADSAEINLAKRLCQFAESVPQVLNDFRPNILANYLFEAANSFHTFYEACPVLKSEEPTRSSRLALCDLTARVLKHGLGLLGIQVPEKM
;
A
#
# COMPACT_ATOMS: atom_id res chain seq x y z
N MET A 1 -15.57 7.38 -15.76
CA MET A 1 -17.04 7.45 -15.68
C MET A 1 -17.42 8.35 -14.50
N GLU A 2 -18.48 9.16 -14.58
CA GLU A 2 -18.96 9.92 -13.41
C GLU A 2 -19.56 8.94 -12.38
N THR A 3 -19.24 9.09 -11.10
CA THR A 3 -19.79 8.27 -10.01
C THR A 3 -21.05 8.90 -9.42
N PHE A 4 -21.86 8.13 -8.68
CA PHE A 4 -23.02 8.67 -7.97
C PHE A 4 -22.62 9.79 -7.03
N GLN A 5 -21.54 9.60 -6.26
CA GLN A 5 -20.99 10.62 -5.39
C GLN A 5 -20.63 11.90 -6.16
N SER A 6 -19.97 11.79 -7.32
CA SER A 6 -19.55 12.96 -8.10
C SER A 6 -20.74 13.74 -8.69
N VAL A 7 -21.77 13.04 -9.17
CA VAL A 7 -22.99 13.66 -9.73
C VAL A 7 -23.79 14.34 -8.62
N LEU A 8 -23.99 13.66 -7.49
CA LEU A 8 -24.68 14.23 -6.33
C LEU A 8 -23.91 15.41 -5.74
N ALA A 9 -22.57 15.37 -5.68
CA ALA A 9 -21.76 16.47 -5.18
C ALA A 9 -21.87 17.71 -6.08
N LYS A 10 -21.90 17.52 -7.40
CA LYS A 10 -22.14 18.59 -8.37
C LYS A 10 -23.52 19.22 -8.17
N LYS A 11 -24.58 18.39 -8.10
CA LYS A 11 -25.95 18.85 -7.84
C LYS A 11 -26.08 19.58 -6.50
N LEU A 12 -25.39 19.11 -5.46
CA LEU A 12 -25.34 19.78 -4.15
C LEU A 12 -24.67 21.15 -4.25
N SER A 13 -23.57 21.25 -5.00
CA SER A 13 -22.88 22.53 -5.24
C SER A 13 -23.77 23.52 -5.99
N ASP A 14 -24.51 23.06 -7.00
CA ASP A 14 -25.45 23.90 -7.76
C ASP A 14 -26.61 24.39 -6.86
N ALA A 15 -27.13 23.52 -6.00
CA ALA A 15 -28.19 23.86 -5.03
C ALA A 15 -27.70 24.88 -3.99
N LEU A 16 -26.47 24.75 -3.50
CA LEU A 16 -25.84 25.73 -2.60
C LEU A 16 -25.72 27.10 -3.28
N ALA A 17 -25.22 27.13 -4.52
CA ALA A 17 -25.08 28.36 -5.29
C ALA A 17 -26.43 29.05 -5.53
N ALA A 18 -27.45 28.28 -5.94
CA ALA A 18 -28.81 28.78 -6.14
C ALA A 18 -29.45 29.31 -4.85
N ALA A 19 -29.13 28.70 -3.70
CA ALA A 19 -29.55 29.17 -2.38
C ALA A 19 -28.75 30.41 -1.89
N GLY A 20 -27.80 30.93 -2.66
CA GLY A 20 -26.93 32.04 -2.27
C GLY A 20 -25.96 31.68 -1.14
N LEU A 21 -25.53 30.43 -1.09
CA LEU A 21 -24.61 29.88 -0.08
C LEU A 21 -23.27 29.50 -0.74
N PRO A 22 -22.14 29.68 -0.03
CA PRO A 22 -20.87 29.21 -0.55
C PRO A 22 -20.81 27.68 -0.53
N ALA A 23 -19.92 27.11 -1.35
CA ALA A 23 -19.62 25.69 -1.32
C ALA A 23 -19.15 25.28 0.09
N ALA A 24 -19.78 24.25 0.66
CA ALA A 24 -19.48 23.78 2.00
C ALA A 24 -19.90 22.32 2.15
N GLY A 25 -19.25 21.64 3.09
CA GLY A 25 -19.50 20.23 3.36
C GLY A 25 -18.94 19.30 2.30
N GLU A 26 -18.83 18.04 2.69
CA GLU A 26 -18.51 16.96 1.79
C GLU A 26 -19.75 16.09 1.62
N LEU A 27 -19.88 15.48 0.44
CA LEU A 27 -20.83 14.41 0.23
C LEU A 27 -20.11 13.09 0.49
N THR A 28 -20.54 12.35 1.50
CA THR A 28 -19.94 11.07 1.89
C THR A 28 -20.98 9.97 1.82
N LEU A 29 -20.52 8.72 1.80
CA LEU A 29 -21.40 7.57 2.03
C LEU A 29 -22.08 7.71 3.39
N ALA A 30 -23.36 7.36 3.45
CA ALA A 30 -24.07 7.28 4.71
C ALA A 30 -23.49 6.15 5.57
N SER A 31 -23.25 6.42 6.85
CA SER A 31 -22.72 5.42 7.79
C SER A 31 -23.75 4.38 8.22
N ASP A 32 -25.03 4.68 8.03
CA ASP A 32 -26.16 3.82 8.37
C ASP A 32 -27.18 3.87 7.22
N PRO A 33 -27.66 2.72 6.70
CA PRO A 33 -28.65 2.69 5.62
C PRO A 33 -29.95 3.45 5.91
N ARG A 34 -30.29 3.67 7.19
CA ARG A 34 -31.46 4.48 7.59
C ARG A 34 -31.31 5.96 7.20
N PHE A 35 -30.08 6.41 6.92
CA PHE A 35 -29.79 7.77 6.45
C PHE A 35 -29.68 7.87 4.93
N GLY A 36 -30.13 6.85 4.19
CA GLY A 36 -29.99 6.79 2.74
C GLY A 36 -28.65 6.22 2.31
N ASP A 37 -28.23 6.53 1.09
CA ASP A 37 -27.00 6.04 0.48
C ASP A 37 -25.84 7.04 0.64
N TYR A 38 -26.14 8.33 0.57
CA TYR A 38 -25.18 9.42 0.77
C TYR A 38 -25.73 10.46 1.75
N GLN A 39 -24.83 11.21 2.37
CA GLN A 39 -25.16 12.27 3.30
C GLN A 39 -24.19 13.44 3.14
N THR A 40 -24.64 14.66 3.45
CA THR A 40 -23.76 15.82 3.63
C THR A 40 -24.05 16.57 4.92
N ASN A 41 -22.99 17.18 5.47
CA ASN A 41 -23.02 18.07 6.63
C ASN A 41 -22.90 19.56 6.24
N ALA A 42 -23.08 19.92 4.96
CA ALA A 42 -22.94 21.28 4.45
C ALA A 42 -23.66 22.34 5.29
N ALA A 43 -24.94 22.10 5.63
CA ALA A 43 -25.74 23.06 6.38
C ALA A 43 -25.26 23.26 7.82
N LEU A 44 -24.68 22.23 8.46
CA LEU A 44 -24.08 22.30 9.80
C LEU A 44 -22.84 23.20 9.81
N ILE A 45 -21.98 23.04 8.79
CA ILE A 45 -20.79 23.88 8.62
C ILE A 45 -21.19 25.33 8.40
N LEU A 46 -22.12 25.57 7.47
CA LEU A 46 -22.59 26.91 7.15
C LEU A 46 -23.33 27.57 8.32
N GLY A 47 -24.17 26.82 9.03
CA GLY A 47 -24.88 27.33 10.21
C GLY A 47 -23.91 27.78 11.29
N LYS A 48 -22.84 27.02 11.54
CA LYS A 48 -21.78 27.41 12.47
C LYS A 48 -21.02 28.66 11.99
N GLN A 49 -20.68 28.73 10.71
CA GLN A 49 -19.93 29.86 10.14
C GLN A 49 -20.74 31.17 10.13
N ARG A 50 -22.06 31.07 9.97
CA ARG A 50 -22.96 32.21 9.75
C ARG A 50 -23.79 32.57 10.98
N GLY A 51 -23.77 31.74 12.03
CA GLY A 51 -24.65 31.90 13.18
C GLY A 51 -26.14 31.67 12.86
N GLU A 52 -26.42 30.92 11.80
CA GLU A 52 -27.77 30.61 11.32
C GLU A 52 -28.19 29.20 11.76
N ASN A 53 -29.50 28.94 11.86
CA ASN A 53 -30.00 27.61 12.21
C ASN A 53 -29.68 26.60 11.09
N PRO A 54 -28.87 25.55 11.34
CA PRO A 54 -28.46 24.62 10.30
C PRO A 54 -29.61 23.86 9.65
N ARG A 55 -30.71 23.61 10.36
CA ARG A 55 -31.88 22.93 9.80
C ARG A 55 -32.60 23.81 8.77
N VAL A 56 -32.73 25.10 9.05
CA VAL A 56 -33.31 26.07 8.10
C VAL A 56 -32.43 26.19 6.86
N LEU A 57 -31.11 26.21 7.04
CA LEU A 57 -30.16 26.17 5.92
C LEU A 57 -30.30 24.87 5.10
N ALA A 58 -30.44 23.72 5.77
CA ALA A 58 -30.63 22.43 5.09
C ALA A 58 -31.92 22.43 4.25
N GLU A 59 -33.04 22.89 4.81
CA GLU A 59 -34.32 23.02 4.11
C GLU A 59 -34.20 23.97 2.90
N LYS A 60 -33.47 25.09 3.06
CA LYS A 60 -33.19 26.03 1.96
C LYS A 60 -32.37 25.40 0.84
N ILE A 61 -31.35 24.60 1.17
CA ILE A 61 -30.53 23.88 0.20
C ILE A 61 -31.38 22.84 -0.54
N VAL A 62 -32.15 22.02 0.19
CA VAL A 62 -33.01 20.98 -0.40
C VAL A 62 -34.05 21.58 -1.34
N ALA A 63 -34.61 22.76 -1.03
CA ALA A 63 -35.56 23.44 -1.90
C ALA A 63 -35.00 23.84 -3.28
N HIS A 64 -33.67 23.96 -3.40
CA HIS A 64 -32.98 24.26 -4.66
C HIS A 64 -32.30 23.02 -5.27
N PHE A 65 -32.43 21.85 -4.65
CA PHE A 65 -31.80 20.63 -5.14
C PHE A 65 -32.64 19.99 -6.25
N VAL A 66 -32.02 19.78 -7.41
CA VAL A 66 -32.67 19.15 -8.56
C VAL A 66 -32.48 17.62 -8.49
N THR A 67 -33.55 16.93 -8.08
CA THR A 67 -33.56 15.49 -7.81
C THR A 67 -33.42 14.62 -9.08
N ASP A 68 -34.14 14.95 -10.16
CA ASP A 68 -34.27 14.13 -11.39
C ASP A 68 -34.53 12.63 -11.12
N ASP A 69 -34.29 11.76 -12.10
CA ASP A 69 -34.44 10.30 -11.98
C ASP A 69 -33.31 9.63 -11.16
N LEU A 70 -32.41 10.42 -10.55
CA LEU A 70 -31.23 9.95 -9.84
C LEU A 70 -31.53 9.41 -8.44
N CYS A 71 -32.25 10.20 -7.63
CA CYS A 71 -32.50 9.90 -6.23
C CYS A 71 -33.94 10.24 -5.81
N GLU A 72 -34.34 9.81 -4.64
CA GLU A 72 -35.53 10.34 -3.97
C GLU A 72 -35.28 11.79 -3.53
N PRO A 73 -36.35 12.59 -3.30
CA PRO A 73 -36.20 13.93 -2.75
C PRO A 73 -35.32 13.91 -1.48
N PRO A 74 -34.24 14.71 -1.41
CA PRO A 74 -33.33 14.66 -0.28
C PRO A 74 -34.04 14.99 1.03
N ALA A 75 -33.73 14.24 2.09
CA ALA A 75 -34.37 14.39 3.38
C ALA A 75 -33.47 15.13 4.37
N VAL A 76 -34.01 16.15 5.04
CA VAL A 76 -33.31 16.82 6.15
C VAL A 76 -33.42 15.97 7.41
N ALA A 77 -32.28 15.64 8.01
CA ALA A 77 -32.18 14.80 9.20
C ALA A 77 -31.48 15.50 10.36
N GLY A 78 -31.99 15.23 11.58
CA GLY A 78 -31.41 15.71 12.83
C GLY A 78 -31.24 17.23 12.87
N ALA A 79 -30.02 17.67 13.18
CA ALA A 79 -29.68 19.09 13.36
C ALA A 79 -29.49 19.85 12.04
N GLY A 80 -29.45 19.18 10.88
CA GLY A 80 -29.18 19.83 9.58
C GLY A 80 -28.35 18.96 8.61
N PHE A 81 -28.37 17.64 8.75
CA PHE A 81 -27.84 16.75 7.72
C PHE A 81 -28.81 16.68 6.54
N ILE A 82 -28.30 16.44 5.34
CA ILE A 82 -29.11 16.17 4.15
C ILE A 82 -28.76 14.78 3.65
N ASN A 83 -29.78 13.93 3.56
CA ASN A 83 -29.68 12.52 3.21
C ASN A 83 -30.19 12.28 1.78
N PHE A 84 -29.48 11.46 1.01
CA PHE A 84 -29.80 11.12 -0.38
C PHE A 84 -29.98 9.62 -0.52
N THR A 85 -31.12 9.20 -1.08
CA THR A 85 -31.42 7.79 -1.38
C THR A 85 -31.55 7.62 -2.88
N LEU A 86 -30.68 6.83 -3.52
CA LEU A 86 -30.69 6.57 -4.95
C LEU A 86 -31.95 5.78 -5.37
N ARG A 87 -32.50 6.12 -6.54
CA ARG A 87 -33.61 5.36 -7.13
C ARG A 87 -33.10 4.02 -7.66
N PRO A 88 -33.86 2.92 -7.51
CA PRO A 88 -33.48 1.62 -8.06
C PRO A 88 -33.21 1.64 -9.56
N ALA A 89 -33.97 2.42 -10.34
CA ALA A 89 -33.76 2.58 -11.78
C ALA A 89 -32.38 3.21 -12.11
N ALA A 90 -31.99 4.28 -11.41
CA ALA A 90 -30.68 4.88 -11.57
C ALA A 90 -29.54 3.91 -11.19
N VAL A 91 -29.74 3.12 -10.13
CA VAL A 91 -28.80 2.06 -9.74
C VAL A 91 -28.67 1.00 -10.84
N ALA A 92 -29.79 0.56 -11.41
CA ALA A 92 -29.80 -0.43 -12.48
C ALA A 92 -29.05 0.07 -13.73
N GLU A 93 -29.35 1.29 -14.18
CA GLU A 93 -28.68 1.93 -15.31
C GLU A 93 -27.17 2.06 -15.06
N LYS A 94 -26.78 2.54 -13.87
CA LYS A 94 -25.36 2.68 -13.54
C LYS A 94 -24.64 1.34 -13.47
N THR A 95 -25.29 0.32 -12.94
CA THR A 95 -24.72 -1.04 -12.87
C THR A 95 -24.50 -1.59 -14.28
N MET A 96 -25.40 -1.30 -15.21
CA MET A 96 -25.25 -1.65 -16.63
C MET A 96 -24.07 -0.95 -17.30
N GLU A 97 -23.81 0.33 -16.99
CA GLU A 97 -22.60 1.01 -17.44
C GLU A 97 -21.34 0.33 -16.90
N VAL A 98 -21.31 0.05 -15.60
CA VAL A 98 -20.16 -0.58 -14.92
C VAL A 98 -19.92 -2.01 -15.44
N LEU A 99 -20.97 -2.78 -15.72
CA LEU A 99 -20.88 -4.11 -16.33
C LEU A 99 -20.15 -4.09 -17.68
N ARG A 100 -20.37 -3.05 -18.48
CA ARG A 100 -19.80 -2.88 -19.82
C ARG A 100 -18.39 -2.29 -19.82
N ASP A 101 -17.94 -1.76 -18.68
CA ASP A 101 -16.63 -1.14 -18.53
C ASP A 101 -15.61 -2.13 -17.95
N ASP A 102 -14.50 -2.35 -18.66
CA ASP A 102 -13.39 -3.19 -18.19
C ASP A 102 -12.72 -2.62 -16.94
N ARG A 103 -12.77 -1.30 -16.76
CA ARG A 103 -12.26 -0.60 -15.57
C ARG A 103 -13.26 -0.51 -14.44
N LEU A 104 -14.43 -1.15 -14.57
CA LEU A 104 -15.46 -1.23 -13.53
C LEU A 104 -15.90 0.15 -13.01
N GLY A 105 -16.01 1.13 -13.92
CA GLY A 105 -16.41 2.50 -13.62
C GLY A 105 -15.28 3.40 -13.10
N VAL A 106 -14.09 2.86 -12.80
CA VAL A 106 -12.99 3.66 -12.24
C VAL A 106 -12.36 4.54 -13.32
N ALA A 107 -12.63 5.84 -13.23
CA ALA A 107 -12.02 6.83 -14.10
C ALA A 107 -10.50 6.92 -13.87
N GLU A 108 -9.76 7.23 -14.92
CA GLU A 108 -8.36 7.67 -14.79
C GLU A 108 -8.30 9.06 -14.16
N ALA A 109 -7.18 9.35 -13.53
CA ALA A 109 -6.87 10.65 -12.97
C ALA A 109 -6.93 11.71 -14.08
N LYS A 110 -7.50 12.88 -13.76
CA LYS A 110 -7.60 14.00 -14.71
C LYS A 110 -6.24 14.53 -15.16
N SER A 111 -5.22 14.35 -14.32
CA SER A 111 -3.84 14.74 -14.58
C SER A 111 -2.92 13.60 -14.19
N THR A 112 -2.22 13.03 -15.17
CA THR A 112 -1.15 12.07 -14.95
C THR A 112 0.01 12.75 -14.23
N GLN A 113 0.61 12.04 -13.28
CA GLN A 113 1.84 12.42 -12.59
C GLN A 113 2.84 11.30 -12.76
N ARG A 114 4.13 11.64 -12.82
CA ARG A 114 5.22 10.71 -12.64
C ARG A 114 5.56 10.54 -11.17
N ILE A 115 5.35 9.35 -10.64
CA ILE A 115 5.44 9.03 -9.23
C ILE A 115 6.56 8.01 -9.03
N VAL A 116 7.60 8.39 -8.28
CA VAL A 116 8.62 7.45 -7.81
C VAL A 116 8.19 6.93 -6.44
N ILE A 117 8.14 5.61 -6.26
CA ILE A 117 7.76 4.99 -5.00
C ILE A 117 8.94 4.17 -4.49
N ASP A 118 9.45 4.58 -3.33
CA ASP A 118 10.57 3.94 -2.62
C ASP A 118 10.00 3.03 -1.53
N PHE A 119 10.21 1.72 -1.68
CA PHE A 119 9.68 0.74 -0.74
C PHE A 119 10.48 -0.57 -0.73
N GLY A 120 10.29 -1.36 0.32
CA GLY A 120 11.01 -2.61 0.58
C GLY A 120 12.40 -2.36 1.17
N SER A 121 13.30 -1.77 0.38
CA SER A 121 14.60 -1.20 0.76
C SER A 121 15.38 -2.00 1.83
N PRO A 122 15.59 -3.34 1.66
CA PRO A 122 16.32 -4.15 2.63
C PRO A 122 17.81 -3.86 2.65
N ASN A 123 18.47 -4.21 3.75
CA ASN A 123 19.93 -4.15 3.87
C ASN A 123 20.56 -5.42 3.30
N VAL A 124 21.57 -5.26 2.44
CA VAL A 124 22.40 -6.35 1.90
C VAL A 124 23.20 -7.02 3.02
N ALA A 125 23.63 -8.26 2.78
CA ALA A 125 24.34 -9.12 3.72
C ALA A 125 23.51 -9.51 4.97
N LYS A 126 22.19 -9.29 4.92
CA LYS A 126 21.21 -9.73 5.92
C LYS A 126 19.95 -10.23 5.22
N PRO A 127 19.25 -11.25 5.75
CA PRO A 127 17.97 -11.66 5.21
C PRO A 127 16.92 -10.58 5.44
N MET A 128 15.95 -10.50 4.52
CA MET A 128 14.74 -9.74 4.77
C MET A 128 14.03 -10.31 6.00
N HIS A 129 13.62 -9.44 6.92
CA HIS A 129 12.80 -9.80 8.06
C HIS A 129 11.40 -9.20 8.01
N VAL A 130 10.53 -9.62 8.92
CA VAL A 130 9.13 -9.18 9.02
C VAL A 130 8.96 -7.66 9.01
N GLY A 131 9.88 -6.88 9.59
CA GLY A 131 9.84 -5.42 9.51
C GLY A 131 9.85 -4.81 8.09
N HIS A 132 10.44 -5.49 7.10
CA HIS A 132 10.43 -5.01 5.71
C HIS A 132 9.08 -5.25 5.04
N ILE A 133 8.30 -6.26 5.47
CA ILE A 133 7.07 -6.66 4.77
C ILE A 133 6.07 -5.52 4.66
N ARG A 134 5.99 -4.67 5.70
CA ARG A 134 5.06 -3.54 5.73
C ARG A 134 5.34 -2.56 4.62
N SER A 135 6.60 -2.17 4.50
CA SER A 135 7.05 -1.31 3.40
C SER A 135 6.80 -2.00 2.06
N THR A 136 7.22 -3.27 1.92
CA THR A 136 7.12 -4.02 0.67
C THR A 136 5.68 -4.12 0.16
N VAL A 137 4.73 -4.53 1.01
CA VAL A 137 3.34 -4.76 0.61
C VAL A 137 2.54 -3.46 0.48
N LEU A 138 2.76 -2.49 1.38
CA LEU A 138 2.11 -1.19 1.29
C LEU A 138 2.54 -0.44 0.03
N GLY A 139 3.85 -0.40 -0.26
CA GLY A 139 4.38 0.26 -1.44
C GLY A 139 3.89 -0.36 -2.74
N ASP A 140 3.88 -1.69 -2.85
CA ASP A 140 3.36 -2.38 -4.03
C ASP A 140 1.86 -2.12 -4.26
N ALA A 141 1.05 -2.14 -3.19
CA ALA A 141 -0.39 -1.83 -3.30
C ALA A 141 -0.62 -0.38 -3.78
N LEU A 142 0.13 0.59 -3.25
CA LEU A 142 0.06 1.98 -3.69
C LEU A 142 0.52 2.14 -5.14
N ALA A 143 1.58 1.45 -5.55
CA ALA A 143 2.07 1.45 -6.92
C ALA A 143 1.03 0.90 -7.90
N ARG A 144 0.41 -0.24 -7.58
CA ARG A 144 -0.66 -0.85 -8.39
C ARG A 144 -1.87 0.06 -8.52
N ILE A 145 -2.29 0.70 -7.43
CA ILE A 145 -3.45 1.61 -7.42
C ILE A 145 -3.15 2.89 -8.20
N ALA A 146 -1.98 3.51 -8.00
CA ALA A 146 -1.58 4.71 -8.73
C ALA A 146 -1.47 4.44 -10.24
N GLN A 147 -0.87 3.32 -10.63
CA GLN A 147 -0.78 2.91 -12.02
C GLN A 147 -2.17 2.64 -12.62
N PHE A 148 -3.07 1.97 -11.87
CA PHE A 148 -4.44 1.73 -12.33
C PHE A 148 -5.23 3.03 -12.53
N LEU A 149 -4.98 4.04 -11.69
CA LEU A 149 -5.55 5.38 -11.83
C LEU A 149 -4.90 6.21 -12.94
N GLY A 150 -3.95 5.68 -13.70
CA GLY A 150 -3.38 6.34 -14.89
C GLY A 150 -2.15 7.21 -14.61
N HIS A 151 -1.50 7.06 -13.45
CA HIS A 151 -0.20 7.68 -13.17
C HIS A 151 0.95 6.86 -13.77
N GLU A 152 2.04 7.53 -14.13
CA GLU A 152 3.31 6.87 -14.47
C GLU A 152 4.03 6.53 -13.16
N VAL A 153 4.24 5.25 -12.88
CA VAL A 153 4.83 4.80 -11.60
C VAL A 153 6.19 4.18 -11.85
N ILE A 154 7.18 4.60 -11.06
CA ILE A 154 8.53 4.00 -11.02
C ILE A 154 8.73 3.42 -9.62
N ARG A 155 8.83 2.09 -9.53
CA ARG A 155 9.13 1.36 -8.29
C ARG A 155 10.64 1.32 -8.09
N ASP A 156 11.12 1.94 -7.02
CA ASP A 156 12.53 1.96 -6.65
C ASP A 156 12.77 1.13 -5.39
N ASN A 157 13.76 0.25 -5.46
CA ASN A 157 14.26 -0.52 -4.32
C ASN A 157 15.58 0.10 -3.82
N HIS A 158 15.48 0.98 -2.83
CA HIS A 158 16.62 1.70 -2.27
C HIS A 158 17.40 0.83 -1.26
N ILE A 159 18.05 -0.21 -1.77
CA ILE A 159 18.74 -1.20 -0.92
C ILE A 159 19.91 -0.58 -0.14
N GLY A 160 20.06 -1.02 1.12
CA GLY A 160 21.20 -0.69 1.96
C GLY A 160 22.40 -1.55 1.58
N ASP A 161 23.08 -1.18 0.50
CA ASP A 161 24.24 -1.88 -0.07
C ASP A 161 25.57 -1.17 0.16
N TRP A 162 25.57 -0.09 0.94
CA TRP A 162 26.77 0.62 1.34
C TRP A 162 26.77 0.85 2.87
N GLY A 163 27.95 0.93 3.49
CA GLY A 163 28.05 1.23 4.92
C GLY A 163 29.18 0.49 5.66
N THR A 164 29.31 0.82 6.95
CA THR A 164 30.42 0.35 7.79
C THR A 164 30.44 -1.15 8.03
N GLN A 165 29.27 -1.80 7.93
CA GLN A 165 29.13 -3.25 8.06
C GLN A 165 29.98 -4.03 7.05
N PHE A 166 30.23 -3.46 5.86
CA PHE A 166 30.98 -4.15 4.81
C PHE A 166 32.45 -4.38 5.16
N GLY A 167 33.04 -3.54 6.02
CA GLY A 167 34.38 -3.82 6.55
C GLY A 167 34.46 -5.14 7.30
N MET A 168 33.42 -5.45 8.10
CA MET A 168 33.32 -6.74 8.80
C MET A 168 32.99 -7.89 7.86
N VAL A 169 32.09 -7.69 6.90
CA VAL A 169 31.73 -8.73 5.91
C VAL A 169 32.94 -9.12 5.08
N ILE A 170 33.70 -8.14 4.58
CA ILE A 170 34.90 -8.35 3.78
C ILE A 170 36.00 -9.02 4.61
N TYR A 171 36.26 -8.55 5.83
CA TYR A 171 37.23 -9.23 6.70
C TYR A 171 36.83 -10.67 6.96
N GLY A 172 35.55 -10.92 7.28
CA GLY A 172 35.01 -12.26 7.46
C GLY A 172 35.12 -13.12 6.20
N TRP A 173 34.92 -12.53 5.03
CA TRP A 173 35.05 -13.21 3.74
C TRP A 173 36.47 -13.67 3.48
N LYS A 174 37.46 -12.82 3.79
CA LYS A 174 38.88 -13.12 3.58
C LYS A 174 39.41 -14.15 4.58
N ASN A 175 38.89 -14.18 5.81
CA ASN A 175 39.50 -14.93 6.91
C ASN A 175 38.68 -16.13 7.40
N LEU A 176 37.36 -16.14 7.20
CA LEU A 176 36.44 -17.09 7.84
C LEU A 176 35.57 -17.87 6.86
N LEU A 177 35.56 -17.50 5.57
CA LEU A 177 34.65 -18.04 4.57
C LEU A 177 34.84 -19.55 4.37
N ASP A 178 33.75 -20.30 4.51
CA ASP A 178 33.66 -21.68 4.05
C ASP A 178 33.05 -21.70 2.64
N ARG A 179 33.87 -22.06 1.65
CA ARG A 179 33.43 -22.13 0.24
C ARG A 179 32.34 -23.16 -0.01
N GLN A 180 32.31 -24.27 0.74
CA GLN A 180 31.24 -25.27 0.61
C GLN A 180 29.93 -24.75 1.22
N ALA A 181 30.01 -24.06 2.36
CA ALA A 181 28.85 -23.42 2.97
C ALA A 181 28.28 -22.31 2.06
N LEU A 182 29.15 -21.49 1.46
CA LEU A 182 28.76 -20.45 0.51
C LEU A 182 28.01 -21.03 -0.69
N GLN A 183 28.49 -22.13 -1.29
CA GLN A 183 27.80 -22.77 -2.41
C GLN A 183 26.41 -23.31 -2.04
N ARG A 184 26.24 -23.81 -0.81
CA ARG A 184 24.97 -24.39 -0.35
C ARG A 184 23.93 -23.33 -0.01
N ASN A 185 24.33 -22.29 0.74
CA ASN A 185 23.44 -21.20 1.12
C ASN A 185 24.25 -19.91 1.29
N PRO A 186 24.44 -19.13 0.20
CA PRO A 186 25.35 -18.00 0.20
C PRO A 186 25.02 -16.95 1.27
N LEU A 187 23.74 -16.57 1.40
CA LEU A 187 23.34 -15.55 2.36
C LEU A 187 23.52 -16.02 3.80
N ALA A 188 23.21 -17.28 4.11
CA ALA A 188 23.43 -17.81 5.46
C ALA A 188 24.92 -17.81 5.82
N GLU A 189 25.79 -18.10 4.86
CA GLU A 189 27.24 -18.04 5.08
C GLU A 189 27.73 -16.60 5.28
N ILE A 190 27.25 -15.64 4.48
CA ILE A 190 27.55 -14.21 4.66
C ILE A 190 27.12 -13.72 6.05
N VAL A 191 25.93 -14.13 6.51
CA VAL A 191 25.45 -13.80 7.87
C VAL A 191 26.33 -14.44 8.94
N ARG A 192 26.77 -15.69 8.74
CA ARG A 192 27.64 -16.40 9.68
C ARG A 192 28.98 -15.68 9.84
N ILE A 193 29.67 -15.38 8.74
CA ILE A 193 30.97 -14.69 8.78
C ILE A 193 30.83 -13.28 9.38
N TYR A 194 29.72 -12.59 9.12
CA TYR A 194 29.44 -11.28 9.72
C TYR A 194 29.26 -11.39 11.24
N LYS A 195 28.41 -12.30 11.73
CA LYS A 195 28.17 -12.50 13.17
C LYS A 195 29.47 -12.86 13.89
N GLU A 196 30.22 -13.80 13.33
CA GLU A 196 31.50 -14.24 13.91
C GLU A 196 32.56 -13.12 13.91
N THR A 197 32.66 -12.35 12.82
CA THR A 197 33.57 -11.19 12.76
C THR A 197 33.18 -10.13 13.76
N ASN A 198 31.89 -9.85 13.93
CA ASN A 198 31.41 -8.87 14.91
C ASN A 198 31.74 -9.30 16.35
N GLU A 199 31.56 -10.58 16.68
CA GLU A 199 31.95 -11.13 17.99
C GLU A 199 33.47 -11.03 18.23
N ARG A 200 34.29 -11.32 17.21
CA ARG A 200 35.74 -11.18 17.28
C ARG A 200 36.16 -9.72 17.45
N ALA A 201 35.65 -8.81 16.64
CA ALA A 201 35.94 -7.37 16.69
C ALA A 201 35.47 -6.70 18.00
N ALA A 202 34.45 -7.26 18.67
CA ALA A 202 34.02 -6.80 19.98
C ALA A 202 35.07 -7.11 21.08
N ARG A 203 35.80 -8.22 20.94
CA ARG A 203 36.78 -8.70 21.92
C ARG A 203 38.23 -8.32 21.58
N ASP A 204 38.52 -8.09 20.30
CA ASP A 204 39.87 -7.86 19.78
C ASP A 204 39.97 -6.52 19.03
N PRO A 205 40.72 -5.53 19.57
CA PRO A 205 40.97 -4.25 18.92
C PRO A 205 41.69 -4.36 17.57
N GLU A 206 42.56 -5.37 17.37
CA GLU A 206 43.30 -5.55 16.11
C GLU A 206 42.34 -5.98 14.99
N VAL A 207 41.42 -6.90 15.29
CA VAL A 207 40.37 -7.31 14.34
C VAL A 207 39.46 -6.14 13.99
N ARG A 208 39.12 -5.29 14.98
CA ARG A 208 38.30 -4.09 14.75
C ARG A 208 38.99 -3.11 13.82
N GLU A 209 40.29 -2.89 14.01
CA GLU A 209 41.09 -2.04 13.14
C GLU A 209 41.22 -2.64 11.75
N ALA A 210 41.45 -3.95 11.62
CA ALA A 210 41.48 -4.64 10.33
C ALA A 210 40.15 -4.49 9.56
N CYS A 211 39.01 -4.66 10.22
CA CYS A 211 37.69 -4.42 9.61
C CYS A 211 37.55 -2.96 9.12
N ARG A 212 38.05 -1.99 9.89
CA ARG A 212 38.05 -0.57 9.50
C ARG A 212 38.93 -0.32 8.27
N GLN A 213 40.10 -0.98 8.20
CA GLN A 213 40.99 -0.88 7.05
C GLN A 213 40.37 -1.48 5.78
N GLU A 214 39.67 -2.62 5.88
CA GLU A 214 38.97 -3.20 4.73
C GLU A 214 37.85 -2.27 4.21
N LEU A 215 37.13 -1.58 5.10
CA LEU A 215 36.17 -0.56 4.69
C LEU A 215 36.83 0.62 3.95
N ILE A 216 37.97 1.10 4.42
CA ILE A 216 38.71 2.19 3.75
C ILE A 216 39.16 1.76 2.36
N LYS A 217 39.68 0.54 2.22
CA LYS A 217 40.07 0.00 0.92
C LYS A 217 38.87 -0.12 -0.03
N LEU A 218 37.71 -0.58 0.46
CA LEU A 218 36.47 -0.61 -0.33
C LEU A 218 36.10 0.79 -0.85
N GLN A 219 36.13 1.80 0.03
CA GLN A 219 35.82 3.19 -0.33
C GLN A 219 36.86 3.81 -1.28
N ALA A 220 38.12 3.35 -1.21
CA ALA A 220 39.18 3.75 -2.13
C ALA A 220 39.12 3.03 -3.49
N GLY A 221 38.14 2.14 -3.70
CA GLY A 221 37.97 1.40 -4.95
C GLY A 221 38.97 0.26 -5.14
N ASP A 222 39.49 -0.30 -4.04
CA ASP A 222 40.36 -1.47 -4.10
C ASP A 222 39.65 -2.65 -4.79
N LYS A 223 40.31 -3.24 -5.80
CA LYS A 223 39.69 -4.23 -6.67
C LYS A 223 39.22 -5.48 -5.92
N GLU A 224 40.04 -6.02 -5.02
CA GLU A 224 39.68 -7.24 -4.28
C GLU A 224 38.43 -6.99 -3.41
N ASN A 225 38.38 -5.83 -2.75
CA ASN A 225 37.27 -5.46 -1.89
C ASN A 225 35.98 -5.18 -2.66
N LEU A 226 36.09 -4.51 -3.82
CA LEU A 226 34.95 -4.32 -4.72
C LEU A 226 34.44 -5.65 -5.26
N ASP A 227 35.32 -6.58 -5.65
CA ASP A 227 34.93 -7.90 -6.16
C ASP A 227 34.15 -8.68 -5.07
N ILE A 228 34.63 -8.70 -3.82
CA ILE A 228 33.94 -9.33 -2.69
C ILE A 228 32.59 -8.66 -2.39
N TRP A 229 32.56 -7.32 -2.40
CA TRP A 229 31.33 -6.55 -2.18
C TRP A 229 30.27 -6.86 -3.24
N ASN A 230 30.65 -6.87 -4.52
CA ASN A 230 29.78 -7.23 -5.64
C ASN A 230 29.19 -8.64 -5.48
N GLU A 231 30.00 -9.62 -5.07
CA GLU A 231 29.51 -10.98 -4.79
C GLU A 231 28.48 -10.99 -3.64
N CYS A 232 28.76 -10.28 -2.54
CA CYS A 232 27.83 -10.18 -1.41
C CYS A 232 26.49 -9.52 -1.78
N VAL A 233 26.54 -8.45 -2.59
CA VAL A 233 25.34 -7.80 -3.13
C VAL A 233 24.57 -8.78 -4.01
N ALA A 234 25.23 -9.43 -4.97
CA ALA A 234 24.60 -10.38 -5.88
C ALA A 234 23.93 -11.55 -5.13
N PHE A 235 24.59 -12.12 -4.12
CA PHE A 235 24.03 -13.21 -3.32
C PHE A 235 22.83 -12.77 -2.46
N SER A 236 22.87 -11.56 -1.90
CA SER A 236 21.73 -11.02 -1.16
C SER A 236 20.54 -10.77 -2.09
N MET A 237 20.80 -10.24 -3.28
CA MET A 237 19.76 -9.99 -4.29
C MET A 237 19.09 -11.27 -4.77
N GLN A 238 19.83 -12.36 -4.95
CA GLN A 238 19.24 -13.66 -5.29
C GLN A 238 18.25 -14.16 -4.22
N ASP A 239 18.50 -13.88 -2.94
CA ASP A 239 17.56 -14.24 -1.87
C ASP A 239 16.34 -13.30 -1.86
N PHE A 240 16.55 -11.99 -2.03
CA PHE A 240 15.46 -11.01 -2.09
C PHE A 240 14.51 -11.31 -3.25
N GLU A 241 15.04 -11.66 -4.43
CA GLU A 241 14.24 -11.99 -5.61
C GLU A 241 13.31 -13.20 -5.37
N ARG A 242 13.74 -14.18 -4.57
CA ARG A 242 12.85 -15.30 -4.20
C ARG A 242 11.67 -14.83 -3.37
N VAL A 243 11.90 -13.89 -2.45
CA VAL A 243 10.84 -13.29 -1.63
C VAL A 243 9.92 -12.42 -2.49
N TYR A 244 10.47 -11.59 -3.38
CA TYR A 244 9.68 -10.75 -4.29
C TYR A 244 8.82 -11.58 -5.23
N LYS A 245 9.35 -12.67 -5.78
CA LYS A 245 8.58 -13.61 -6.60
C LYS A 245 7.44 -14.28 -5.82
N LEU A 246 7.68 -14.71 -4.57
CA LEU A 246 6.62 -15.27 -3.73
C LEU A 246 5.53 -14.25 -3.42
N LEU A 247 5.93 -12.99 -3.22
CA LEU A 247 5.02 -11.88 -3.00
C LEU A 247 4.39 -11.34 -4.29
N ASP A 248 4.79 -11.77 -5.49
CA ASP A 248 4.34 -11.16 -6.75
C ASP A 248 4.63 -9.65 -6.79
N ILE A 249 5.88 -9.26 -6.53
CA ILE A 249 6.35 -7.87 -6.49
C ILE A 249 7.51 -7.71 -7.47
N HIS A 250 7.55 -6.58 -8.18
CA HIS A 250 8.63 -6.22 -9.10
C HIS A 250 9.09 -4.79 -8.82
N TYR A 251 10.33 -4.49 -9.18
CA TYR A 251 10.90 -3.15 -9.13
C TYR A 251 11.34 -2.72 -10.53
N ASP A 252 11.14 -1.46 -10.86
CA ASP A 252 11.49 -0.88 -12.16
C ASP A 252 12.96 -0.46 -12.15
N ILE A 253 13.43 0.05 -11.01
CA ILE A 253 14.83 0.40 -10.75
C ILE A 253 15.26 -0.11 -9.38
N GLN A 254 16.57 -0.26 -9.23
CA GLN A 254 17.18 -0.64 -7.97
C GLN A 254 18.41 0.22 -7.74
N CYS A 255 18.16 1.44 -7.26
CA CYS A 255 19.21 2.40 -6.97
C CYS A 255 19.52 2.36 -5.47
N GLY A 256 20.41 1.43 -5.07
CA GLY A 256 20.91 1.33 -3.69
C GLY A 256 21.76 2.54 -3.26
N GLU A 257 22.13 2.61 -1.99
CA GLU A 257 22.96 3.69 -1.46
C GLU A 257 24.28 3.88 -2.23
N SER A 258 24.88 2.78 -2.70
CA SER A 258 26.15 2.80 -3.46
C SER A 258 26.05 3.53 -4.80
N PHE A 259 24.85 3.56 -5.43
CA PHE A 259 24.61 4.21 -6.72
C PHE A 259 24.86 5.73 -6.67
N TYR A 260 24.73 6.34 -5.49
CA TYR A 260 24.84 7.79 -5.30
C TYR A 260 26.23 8.23 -4.82
N HIS A 261 27.17 7.29 -4.64
CA HIS A 261 28.43 7.54 -3.94
C HIS A 261 29.29 8.63 -4.59
N ASP A 262 29.32 8.66 -5.91
CA ASP A 262 30.07 9.64 -6.71
C ASP A 262 29.45 11.06 -6.67
N ARG A 263 28.21 11.19 -6.20
CA ARG A 263 27.47 12.47 -6.13
C ARG A 263 27.55 13.13 -4.76
N LEU A 264 27.92 12.40 -3.71
CA LEU A 264 27.80 12.85 -2.31
C LEU A 264 28.63 14.11 -2.02
N SER A 265 29.84 14.23 -2.59
CA SER A 265 30.67 15.43 -2.44
C SER A 265 30.00 16.65 -3.06
N GLY A 266 29.50 16.52 -4.28
CA GLY A 266 28.82 17.59 -5.01
C GLY A 266 27.58 18.10 -4.29
N VAL A 267 26.81 17.22 -3.64
CA VAL A 267 25.68 17.63 -2.78
C VAL A 267 26.15 18.53 -1.64
N VAL A 268 27.19 18.12 -0.91
CA VAL A 268 27.68 18.89 0.24
C VAL A 268 28.27 20.23 -0.16
N GLU A 269 29.02 20.26 -1.27
CA GLU A 269 29.60 21.48 -1.83
C GLU A 269 28.50 22.47 -2.24
N ARG A 270 27.50 22.01 -2.99
CA ARG A 270 26.34 22.82 -3.40
C ARG A 270 25.56 23.38 -2.22
N LEU A 271 25.35 22.60 -1.15
CA LEU A 271 24.65 23.07 0.05
C LEU A 271 25.44 24.14 0.81
N LEU A 272 26.77 24.07 0.81
CA LEU A 272 27.63 25.11 1.38
C LEU A 272 27.61 26.39 0.53
N GLU A 273 27.74 26.26 -0.78
CA GLU A 273 27.74 27.40 -1.73
C GLU A 273 26.42 28.17 -1.73
N SER A 274 25.30 27.47 -1.61
CA SER A 274 23.96 28.07 -1.51
C SER A 274 23.65 28.67 -0.14
N GLY A 275 24.53 28.47 0.86
CA GLY A 275 24.33 28.93 2.24
C GLY A 275 23.23 28.18 3.01
N ILE A 276 22.78 27.03 2.49
CA ILE A 276 21.81 26.15 3.18
C ILE A 276 22.49 25.39 4.32
N ALA A 277 23.74 24.94 4.10
CA ALA A 277 24.58 24.33 5.10
C ALA A 277 25.71 25.27 5.53
N GLU A 278 26.20 25.09 6.76
CA GLU A 278 27.34 25.81 7.32
C GLU A 278 28.30 24.82 8.00
N ILE A 279 29.56 25.23 8.16
CA ILE A 279 30.53 24.45 8.94
C ILE A 279 30.30 24.75 10.42
N SER A 280 30.08 23.69 11.21
CA SER A 280 29.89 23.78 12.66
C SER A 280 30.68 22.64 13.33
N GLU A 281 31.58 22.99 14.26
CA GLU A 281 32.45 22.05 14.97
C GLU A 281 33.25 21.10 14.04
N GLY A 282 33.56 21.57 12.83
CA GLY A 282 34.28 20.82 11.79
C GLY A 282 33.40 19.86 10.98
N ALA A 283 32.12 19.73 11.28
CA ALA A 283 31.13 19.03 10.46
C ALA A 283 30.40 20.01 9.52
N VAL A 284 29.75 19.51 8.47
CA VAL A 284 28.82 20.29 7.65
C VAL A 284 27.40 20.00 8.11
N VAL A 285 26.68 21.07 8.47
CA VAL A 285 25.41 20.98 9.19
C VAL A 285 24.39 21.92 8.56
N VAL A 286 23.16 21.44 8.40
CA VAL A 286 22.00 22.27 8.05
C VAL A 286 21.22 22.61 9.31
N PHE A 287 20.97 23.90 9.53
CA PHE A 287 20.13 24.40 10.61
C PHE A 287 18.76 24.84 10.09
N PHE A 288 17.71 24.53 10.84
CA PHE A 288 16.33 24.82 10.45
C PHE A 288 15.72 25.98 11.23
N ARG A 289 16.50 27.03 11.50
CA ARG A 289 16.15 28.17 12.38
C ARG A 289 14.79 28.82 12.08
N LYS A 290 14.34 28.80 10.81
CA LYS A 290 13.06 29.39 10.36
C LYS A 290 11.86 28.43 10.45
N ASN A 291 12.08 27.15 10.73
CA ASN A 291 11.04 26.13 10.84
C ASN A 291 10.87 25.79 12.33
N SER A 292 9.76 26.20 12.93
CA SER A 292 9.52 26.02 14.37
C SER A 292 9.52 24.56 14.83
N GLU A 293 9.19 23.61 13.96
CA GLU A 293 9.20 22.18 14.29
C GLU A 293 10.61 21.57 14.29
N LEU A 294 11.52 22.14 13.49
CA LEU A 294 12.88 21.62 13.27
C LEU A 294 13.98 22.53 13.86
N ALA A 295 13.63 23.66 14.46
CA ALA A 295 14.55 24.72 14.85
C ALA A 295 15.71 24.23 15.74
N ASP A 296 15.45 23.25 16.60
CA ASP A 296 16.39 22.63 17.56
C ASP A 296 16.97 21.30 17.07
N LYS A 297 16.69 20.89 15.83
CA LYS A 297 17.05 19.58 15.26
C LYS A 297 17.93 19.76 14.02
N PRO A 298 19.22 20.14 14.18
CA PRO A 298 20.12 20.25 13.04
C PRO A 298 20.34 18.90 12.37
N LEU A 299 20.67 18.92 11.08
CA LEU A 299 21.01 17.72 10.31
C LEU A 299 22.47 17.80 9.87
N ILE A 300 23.29 16.84 10.30
CA ILE A 300 24.66 16.69 9.83
C ILE A 300 24.61 16.03 8.46
N THR A 301 25.22 16.62 7.44
CA THR A 301 25.37 16.01 6.10
C THR A 301 26.78 15.42 5.92
N ARG A 302 27.81 16.06 6.49
CA ARG A 302 29.18 15.52 6.50
C ARG A 302 29.78 15.58 7.90
N LYS A 303 30.32 14.45 8.35
CA LYS A 303 31.00 14.35 9.65
C LYS A 303 32.33 15.11 9.65
N ARG A 304 32.89 15.33 10.86
CA ARG A 304 34.20 15.97 11.05
C ARG A 304 35.38 15.21 10.42
N ASP A 305 35.27 13.90 10.30
CA ASP A 305 36.27 13.04 9.64
C ASP A 305 36.16 13.05 8.10
N GLY A 306 35.29 13.90 7.53
CA GLY A 306 35.01 13.98 6.10
C GLY A 306 34.02 12.92 5.60
N GLY A 307 33.66 11.94 6.42
CA GLY A 307 32.75 10.87 6.03
C GLY A 307 31.31 11.35 5.83
N PHE A 308 30.67 10.86 4.76
CA PHE A 308 29.25 11.05 4.51
C PHE A 308 28.39 10.12 5.39
N ASN A 309 27.11 10.43 5.49
CA ASN A 309 26.10 9.65 6.20
C ASN A 309 24.86 9.47 5.31
N TYR A 310 23.87 8.75 5.84
CA TYR A 310 22.61 8.47 5.15
C TYR A 310 21.89 9.75 4.69
N ALA A 311 22.02 10.86 5.41
CA ALA A 311 21.38 12.11 5.03
C ALA A 311 21.92 12.68 3.72
N THR A 312 23.23 12.58 3.47
CA THR A 312 23.80 13.01 2.20
C THR A 312 23.41 12.07 1.06
N THR A 313 23.34 10.76 1.33
CA THR A 313 22.83 9.80 0.36
C THR A 313 21.40 10.12 -0.03
N ASP A 314 20.50 10.35 0.94
CA ASP A 314 19.10 10.64 0.66
C ASP A 314 18.88 11.99 -0.05
N LEU A 315 19.73 12.98 0.18
CA LEU A 315 19.72 14.23 -0.58
C LEU A 315 20.16 14.00 -2.03
N ALA A 316 21.20 13.20 -2.27
CA ALA A 316 21.60 12.78 -3.60
C ALA A 316 20.51 11.95 -4.30
N THR A 317 19.79 11.12 -3.54
CA THR A 317 18.63 10.35 -4.02
C THR A 317 17.50 11.28 -4.47
N ILE A 318 17.18 12.33 -3.69
CA ILE A 318 16.22 13.34 -4.10
C ILE A 318 16.68 14.00 -5.40
N ASP A 319 17.94 14.44 -5.50
CA ASP A 319 18.47 15.06 -6.70
C ASP A 319 18.30 14.17 -7.93
N TYR A 320 18.61 12.87 -7.82
CA TYR A 320 18.44 11.92 -8.92
C TYR A 320 16.97 11.78 -9.34
N ARG A 321 16.07 11.63 -8.36
CA ARG A 321 14.62 11.50 -8.63
C ARG A 321 14.05 12.76 -9.28
N MET A 322 14.55 13.94 -8.93
CA MET A 322 14.11 15.22 -9.50
C MET A 322 14.75 15.47 -10.88
N ASN A 323 16.05 15.29 -11.00
CA ASN A 323 16.82 15.76 -12.16
C ASN A 323 16.93 14.71 -13.25
N ASP A 324 17.01 13.43 -12.91
CA ASP A 324 17.16 12.34 -13.88
C ASP A 324 15.79 11.71 -14.16
N LEU A 325 15.04 11.34 -13.12
CA LEU A 325 13.73 10.70 -13.28
C LEU A 325 12.61 11.69 -13.58
N LYS A 326 12.81 12.99 -13.32
CA LYS A 326 11.80 14.05 -13.53
C LYS A 326 10.48 13.77 -12.81
N ALA A 327 10.56 13.31 -11.56
CA ALA A 327 9.38 12.93 -10.79
C ALA A 327 8.54 14.17 -10.40
N ASP A 328 7.22 14.07 -10.57
CA ASP A 328 6.25 15.04 -10.05
C ASP A 328 5.95 14.80 -8.57
N ALA A 329 6.04 13.54 -8.14
CA ALA A 329 5.89 13.13 -6.75
C ALA A 329 6.85 11.99 -6.38
N VAL A 330 7.28 11.96 -5.13
CA VAL A 330 8.08 10.86 -4.57
C VAL A 330 7.46 10.39 -3.27
N TRP A 331 7.18 9.09 -3.20
CA TRP A 331 6.53 8.44 -2.07
C TRP A 331 7.53 7.53 -1.36
N TYR A 332 7.93 7.91 -0.14
CA TYR A 332 8.85 7.16 0.70
C TYR A 332 8.06 6.29 1.67
N VAL A 333 7.97 4.99 1.41
CA VAL A 333 7.23 4.04 2.25
C VAL A 333 8.16 3.49 3.32
N VAL A 334 8.37 4.29 4.37
CA VAL A 334 9.37 4.01 5.41
C VAL A 334 8.75 4.13 6.81
N GLY A 335 9.17 3.27 7.73
CA GLY A 335 8.62 3.19 9.08
C GLY A 335 8.71 4.51 9.88
N ALA A 336 7.82 4.65 10.86
CA ALA A 336 7.69 5.85 11.70
C ALA A 336 8.98 6.36 12.40
N PRO A 337 9.97 5.53 12.79
CA PRO A 337 11.20 6.03 13.42
C PRO A 337 12.00 7.04 12.59
N GLN A 338 11.79 7.09 11.26
CA GLN A 338 12.52 8.01 10.36
C GLN A 338 11.77 9.32 10.07
N ILE A 339 10.67 9.62 10.77
CA ILE A 339 9.86 10.83 10.53
C ILE A 339 10.70 12.12 10.60
N LEU A 340 11.56 12.24 11.61
CA LEU A 340 12.38 13.44 11.77
C LEU A 340 13.31 13.64 10.56
N HIS A 341 13.96 12.56 10.14
CA HIS A 341 14.88 12.57 9.02
C HIS A 341 14.20 13.02 7.73
N PHE A 342 13.08 12.40 7.34
CA PHE A 342 12.35 12.78 6.14
C PHE A 342 11.85 14.24 6.19
N LYS A 343 11.42 14.73 7.36
CA LYS A 343 11.09 16.15 7.53
C LYS A 343 12.28 17.07 7.24
N GLN A 344 13.46 16.70 7.71
CA GLN A 344 14.68 17.49 7.52
C GLN A 344 15.12 17.51 6.04
N ILE A 345 15.21 16.35 5.38
CA ILE A 345 15.65 16.31 3.98
C ILE A 345 14.62 16.92 3.01
N PHE A 346 13.31 16.79 3.29
CA PHE A 346 12.28 17.46 2.48
C PHE A 346 12.32 18.97 2.66
N GLU A 347 12.63 19.46 3.87
CA GLU A 347 12.83 20.88 4.11
C GLU A 347 14.08 21.41 3.39
N ILE A 348 15.17 20.62 3.32
CA ILE A 348 16.35 20.96 2.50
C ILE A 348 15.96 21.03 1.02
N ALA A 349 15.31 20.00 0.49
CA ALA A 349 14.89 19.95 -0.91
C ALA A 349 14.02 21.16 -1.31
N ARG A 350 13.10 21.60 -0.44
CA ARG A 350 12.32 22.83 -0.68
C ARG A 350 13.17 24.09 -0.71
N ARG A 351 14.19 24.20 0.15
CA ARG A 351 15.12 25.35 0.15
C ARG A 351 15.99 25.39 -1.10
N GLU A 352 16.28 24.23 -1.68
CA GLU A 352 16.95 24.10 -2.97
C GLU A 352 16.03 24.39 -4.17
N GLY A 353 14.73 24.59 -3.93
CA GLY A 353 13.76 25.00 -4.94
C GLY A 353 13.02 23.86 -5.62
N TYR A 354 13.14 22.62 -5.15
CA TYR A 354 12.37 21.50 -5.69
C TYR A 354 10.87 21.66 -5.38
N THR A 355 10.04 21.50 -6.40
CA THR A 355 8.57 21.67 -6.33
C THR A 355 7.79 20.37 -6.32
N ALA A 356 8.46 19.24 -6.58
CA ALA A 356 7.80 17.94 -6.56
C ALA A 356 7.23 17.61 -5.18
N GLU A 357 6.16 16.82 -5.18
CA GLU A 357 5.49 16.42 -3.95
C GLU A 357 6.28 15.29 -3.25
N LEU A 358 6.96 15.62 -2.15
CA LEU A 358 7.68 14.63 -1.33
C LEU A 358 6.80 14.16 -0.17
N ARG A 359 6.47 12.86 -0.14
CA ARG A 359 5.61 12.25 0.88
C ARG A 359 6.33 11.15 1.64
N HIS A 360 6.33 11.26 2.97
CA HIS A 360 6.72 10.18 3.86
C HIS A 360 5.50 9.37 4.26
N ILE A 361 5.35 8.19 3.65
CA ILE A 361 4.26 7.26 3.90
C ILE A 361 4.67 6.32 5.04
N THR A 362 4.33 6.75 6.24
CA THR A 362 4.66 6.07 7.49
C THR A 362 3.77 4.88 7.79
N PHE A 363 4.31 3.92 8.54
CA PHE A 363 3.56 2.78 9.06
C PHE A 363 4.05 2.40 10.47
N GLY A 364 3.18 1.75 11.24
CA GLY A 364 3.45 1.23 12.59
C GLY A 364 4.26 -0.07 12.58
N SER A 365 4.42 -0.70 13.73
CA SER A 365 5.18 -1.94 13.91
C SER A 365 4.31 -3.21 13.83
N ILE A 366 4.97 -4.35 13.59
CA ILE A 366 4.37 -5.68 13.73
C ILE A 366 4.71 -6.21 15.12
N LEU A 367 3.68 -6.51 15.89
CA LEU A 367 3.79 -7.00 17.25
C LEU A 367 3.51 -8.51 17.32
N GLY A 368 4.19 -9.20 18.23
CA GLY A 368 3.84 -10.55 18.64
C GLY A 368 2.62 -10.57 19.57
N GLU A 369 2.19 -11.77 19.96
CA GLU A 369 1.07 -11.96 20.91
C GLU A 369 1.31 -11.29 22.27
N ASP A 370 2.58 -11.10 22.65
CA ASP A 370 3.02 -10.39 23.85
C ASP A 370 2.97 -8.86 23.73
N ARG A 371 2.49 -8.34 22.59
CA ARG A 371 2.45 -6.91 22.23
C ARG A 371 3.81 -6.23 22.18
N LYS A 372 4.89 -7.00 22.04
CA LYS A 372 6.24 -6.48 21.76
C LYS A 372 6.58 -6.69 20.29
N LEU A 373 7.67 -6.08 19.83
CA LEU A 373 8.17 -6.28 18.47
C LEU A 373 8.31 -7.78 18.18
N MET A 374 7.74 -8.21 17.05
CA MET A 374 7.73 -9.61 16.67
C MET A 374 9.16 -10.14 16.47
N LYS A 375 9.51 -11.14 17.29
CA LYS A 375 10.82 -11.78 17.32
C LYS A 375 10.67 -13.30 17.35
N THR A 376 11.72 -14.00 16.95
CA THR A 376 11.84 -15.46 17.11
C THR A 376 11.96 -15.82 18.59
N ARG A 377 11.84 -17.11 18.93
CA ARG A 377 12.05 -17.62 20.30
C ARG A 377 13.45 -17.31 20.85
N SER A 378 14.45 -17.16 19.98
CA SER A 378 15.82 -16.76 20.34
C SER A 378 16.00 -15.24 20.48
N GLY A 379 14.96 -14.43 20.23
CA GLY A 379 15.00 -12.97 20.31
C GLY A 379 15.54 -12.27 19.06
N GLU A 380 15.79 -13.02 17.97
CA GLU A 380 16.21 -12.50 16.67
C GLU A 380 15.00 -12.05 15.83
N ASN A 381 15.25 -11.29 14.76
CA ASN A 381 14.20 -10.90 13.83
C ASN A 381 13.71 -12.13 13.04
N VAL A 382 12.40 -12.23 12.84
CA VAL A 382 11.80 -13.34 12.07
C VAL A 382 12.13 -13.17 10.58
N PRO A 383 12.81 -14.13 9.93
CA PRO A 383 13.07 -14.09 8.49
C PRO A 383 11.76 -14.08 7.71
N LEU A 384 11.64 -13.19 6.73
CA LEU A 384 10.41 -13.00 5.97
C LEU A 384 10.07 -14.25 5.14
N ARG A 385 11.08 -14.86 4.51
CA ARG A 385 10.89 -16.07 3.71
C ARG A 385 10.26 -17.21 4.53
N GLU A 386 10.79 -17.49 5.72
CA GLU A 386 10.26 -18.53 6.60
C GLU A 386 8.82 -18.26 7.01
N LEU A 387 8.48 -16.98 7.26
CA LEU A 387 7.11 -16.58 7.58
C LEU A 387 6.16 -16.83 6.40
N LEU A 388 6.57 -16.50 5.16
CA LEU A 388 5.75 -16.76 3.97
C LEU A 388 5.57 -18.26 3.70
N GLU A 389 6.64 -19.05 3.85
CA GLU A 389 6.60 -20.51 3.68
C GLU A 389 5.68 -21.17 4.71
N GLU A 390 5.72 -20.73 5.97
CA GLU A 390 4.81 -21.20 7.02
C GLU A 390 3.35 -20.81 6.74
N ALA A 391 3.10 -19.61 6.20
CA ALA A 391 1.76 -19.19 5.79
C ALA A 391 1.17 -20.15 4.74
N CYS A 392 1.95 -20.46 3.70
CA CYS A 392 1.58 -21.41 2.66
C CYS A 392 1.35 -22.81 3.22
N LYS A 393 2.22 -23.29 4.11
CA LYS A 393 2.09 -24.60 4.75
C LYS A 393 0.79 -24.73 5.57
N ARG A 394 0.45 -23.69 6.34
CA ARG A 394 -0.81 -23.66 7.11
C ARG A 394 -2.03 -23.61 6.20
N ALA A 395 -2.00 -22.79 5.16
CA ALA A 395 -3.06 -22.74 4.16
C ALA A 395 -3.26 -24.10 3.46
N ARG A 396 -2.16 -24.81 3.13
CA ARG A 396 -2.21 -26.14 2.54
C ARG A 396 -2.96 -27.14 3.41
N LYS A 397 -2.70 -27.15 4.71
CA LYS A 397 -3.40 -28.03 5.66
C LYS A 397 -4.93 -27.79 5.65
N ILE A 398 -5.36 -26.53 5.61
CA ILE A 398 -6.79 -26.16 5.54
C ILE A 398 -7.43 -26.68 4.25
N ILE A 399 -6.71 -26.61 3.12
CA ILE A 399 -7.20 -27.09 1.82
C ILE A 399 -7.28 -28.62 1.79
N GLU A 400 -6.26 -29.31 2.32
CA GLU A 400 -6.23 -30.78 2.39
C GLU A 400 -7.41 -31.35 3.18
N GLU A 401 -7.80 -30.69 4.28
CA GLU A 401 -8.96 -31.07 5.08
C GLU A 401 -10.30 -30.81 4.36
N LYS A 402 -10.40 -29.73 3.57
CA LYS A 402 -11.66 -29.33 2.90
C LYS A 402 -11.88 -29.98 1.54
N ASN A 403 -10.82 -30.18 0.77
CA ASN A 403 -10.86 -30.66 -0.61
C ASN A 403 -9.78 -31.73 -0.85
N PRO A 404 -9.87 -32.90 -0.20
CA PRO A 404 -8.86 -33.95 -0.29
C PRO A 404 -8.63 -34.46 -1.73
N GLN A 405 -9.64 -34.35 -2.59
CA GLN A 405 -9.66 -34.81 -3.98
C GLN A 405 -8.83 -33.95 -4.96
N LEU A 406 -8.34 -32.77 -4.56
CA LEU A 406 -7.49 -31.96 -5.42
C LEU A 406 -6.11 -32.60 -5.62
N SER A 407 -5.51 -32.40 -6.78
CA SER A 407 -4.12 -32.82 -7.04
C SER A 407 -3.13 -32.04 -6.16
N ASP A 408 -1.93 -32.57 -5.96
CA ASP A 408 -0.92 -31.93 -5.11
C ASP A 408 -0.44 -30.58 -5.65
N ASP A 409 -0.38 -30.42 -6.98
CA ASP A 409 -0.01 -29.16 -7.64
C ASP A 409 -1.11 -28.11 -7.43
N GLU A 410 -2.37 -28.49 -7.56
CA GLU A 410 -3.50 -27.59 -7.30
C GLU A 410 -3.57 -27.18 -5.83
N LYS A 411 -3.34 -28.12 -4.90
CA LYS A 411 -3.24 -27.82 -3.47
C LYS A 411 -2.12 -26.81 -3.19
N SER A 412 -0.96 -26.97 -3.81
CA SER A 412 0.18 -26.06 -3.66
C SER A 412 -0.14 -24.65 -4.19
N ASP A 413 -0.70 -24.55 -5.40
CA ASP A 413 -1.08 -23.27 -6.01
C ASP A 413 -2.12 -22.51 -5.16
N ILE A 414 -3.18 -23.21 -4.73
CA ILE A 414 -4.23 -22.60 -3.90
C ILE A 414 -3.68 -22.22 -2.53
N ALA A 415 -2.83 -23.06 -1.93
CA ALA A 415 -2.18 -22.77 -0.64
C ALA A 415 -1.29 -21.53 -0.71
N GLN A 416 -0.53 -21.36 -1.80
CA GLN A 416 0.28 -20.18 -2.00
C GLN A 416 -0.58 -18.92 -2.12
N LYS A 417 -1.63 -18.95 -2.95
CA LYS A 417 -2.55 -17.79 -3.11
C LYS A 417 -3.23 -17.40 -1.80
N ILE A 418 -3.67 -18.37 -1.01
CA ILE A 418 -4.33 -18.14 0.29
C ILE A 418 -3.31 -17.66 1.33
N GLY A 419 -2.17 -18.35 1.48
CA GLY A 419 -1.16 -18.04 2.49
C GLY A 419 -0.55 -16.66 2.28
N ILE A 420 -0.08 -16.37 1.06
CA ILE A 420 0.49 -15.06 0.72
C ILE A 420 -0.59 -13.98 0.78
N GLY A 421 -1.80 -14.25 0.27
CA GLY A 421 -2.92 -13.32 0.33
C GLY A 421 -3.28 -12.94 1.76
N ALA A 422 -3.32 -13.91 2.69
CA ALA A 422 -3.57 -13.67 4.10
C ALA A 422 -2.52 -12.78 4.76
N VAL A 423 -1.24 -12.98 4.43
CA VAL A 423 -0.14 -12.14 4.93
C VAL A 423 -0.26 -10.70 4.44
N LYS A 424 -0.47 -10.50 3.13
CA LYS A 424 -0.65 -9.17 2.57
C LYS A 424 -1.88 -8.45 3.14
N TYR A 425 -3.02 -9.14 3.17
CA TYR A 425 -4.28 -8.57 3.60
C TYR A 425 -4.28 -8.20 5.07
N ALA A 426 -3.66 -9.01 5.94
CA ALA A 426 -3.59 -8.72 7.36
C ALA A 426 -2.90 -7.38 7.68
N ASP A 427 -1.94 -6.96 6.84
CA ASP A 427 -1.34 -5.64 6.92
C ASP A 427 -2.23 -4.57 6.28
N LEU A 428 -2.62 -4.78 5.01
CA LEU A 428 -3.33 -3.79 4.21
C LEU A 428 -4.76 -3.49 4.69
N SER A 429 -5.40 -4.41 5.43
CA SER A 429 -6.76 -4.20 5.95
C SER A 429 -6.80 -3.32 7.20
N GLN A 430 -5.64 -3.00 7.79
CA GLN A 430 -5.53 -2.16 8.97
C GLN A 430 -5.06 -0.76 8.57
N TYR A 431 -5.37 0.24 9.41
CA TYR A 431 -4.80 1.57 9.21
C TYR A 431 -3.28 1.51 9.34
N ARG A 432 -2.54 1.96 8.32
CA ARG A 432 -1.07 1.79 8.20
C ARG A 432 -0.28 2.25 9.43
N MET A 433 -0.74 3.31 10.11
CA MET A 433 -0.06 3.86 11.30
C MET A 433 -0.27 3.05 12.57
N THR A 434 -1.26 2.17 12.58
CA THR A 434 -1.56 1.34 13.75
C THR A 434 -0.56 0.19 13.82
N ASP A 435 -0.07 -0.07 15.03
CA ASP A 435 0.65 -1.30 15.32
C ASP A 435 -0.35 -2.47 15.31
N TYR A 436 -0.03 -3.58 14.64
CA TYR A 436 -0.91 -4.74 14.63
C TYR A 436 -0.24 -5.96 15.26
N VAL A 437 -1.06 -6.77 15.93
CA VAL A 437 -0.64 -8.03 16.53
C VAL A 437 -0.78 -9.15 15.50
N PHE A 438 0.34 -9.75 15.12
CA PHE A 438 0.39 -10.87 14.21
C PHE A 438 -0.30 -12.11 14.80
N SER A 439 -1.21 -12.73 14.04
CA SER A 439 -1.93 -13.94 14.48
C SER A 439 -2.30 -14.81 13.30
N TRP A 440 -1.75 -16.04 13.28
CA TRP A 440 -2.03 -17.03 12.24
C TRP A 440 -3.51 -17.38 12.15
N ASP A 441 -4.15 -17.63 13.29
CA ASP A 441 -5.54 -18.08 13.33
C ASP A 441 -6.48 -17.00 12.80
N LYS A 442 -6.21 -15.73 13.12
CA LYS A 442 -7.01 -14.61 12.60
C LYS A 442 -6.83 -14.41 11.11
N MET A 443 -5.60 -14.35 10.62
CA MET A 443 -5.36 -14.00 9.21
C MET A 443 -5.74 -15.11 8.23
N LEU A 444 -5.67 -16.38 8.65
CA LEU A 444 -6.06 -17.55 7.84
C LEU A 444 -7.52 -17.96 8.03
N SER A 445 -8.28 -17.26 8.88
CA SER A 445 -9.70 -17.53 9.13
C SER A 445 -10.53 -17.37 7.85
N LEU A 446 -11.53 -18.25 7.67
CA LEU A 446 -12.55 -18.14 6.61
C LEU A 446 -13.77 -17.31 7.04
N GLN A 447 -13.67 -16.67 8.20
CA GLN A 447 -14.69 -15.78 8.76
C GLN A 447 -14.05 -14.44 9.14
N GLY A 448 -14.82 -13.37 9.00
CA GLY A 448 -14.38 -12.01 9.29
C GLY A 448 -13.62 -11.36 8.14
N ASN A 449 -13.03 -10.20 8.41
CA ASN A 449 -12.35 -9.38 7.43
C ASN A 449 -10.95 -9.93 7.12
N THR A 450 -10.87 -10.96 6.26
CA THR A 450 -9.64 -11.69 5.92
C THR A 450 -9.54 -11.99 4.42
N ALA A 451 -8.33 -12.20 3.90
CA ALA A 451 -8.14 -12.59 2.50
C ALA A 451 -8.85 -13.91 2.15
N PRO A 452 -8.74 -14.99 2.97
CA PRO A 452 -9.41 -16.25 2.69
C PRO A 452 -10.94 -16.12 2.63
N TYR A 453 -11.54 -15.23 3.43
CA TYR A 453 -12.97 -14.92 3.34
C TYR A 453 -13.35 -14.33 1.98
N LEU A 454 -12.59 -13.32 1.51
CA LEU A 454 -12.83 -12.68 0.21
C LEU A 454 -12.58 -13.61 -0.97
N GLN A 455 -11.50 -14.40 -0.91
CA GLN A 455 -11.16 -15.42 -1.91
C GLN A 455 -12.27 -16.48 -1.98
N ASN A 456 -12.82 -16.91 -0.85
CA ASN A 456 -13.93 -17.85 -0.80
C ASN A 456 -15.23 -17.25 -1.38
N ALA A 457 -15.50 -15.96 -1.18
CA ALA A 457 -16.62 -15.27 -1.83
C ALA A 457 -16.48 -15.31 -3.36
N TYR A 458 -15.29 -15.00 -3.90
CA TYR A 458 -14.99 -15.14 -5.33
C TYR A 458 -15.19 -16.59 -5.82
N VAL A 459 -14.63 -17.59 -5.13
CA VAL A 459 -14.74 -19.00 -5.50
C VAL A 459 -16.20 -19.48 -5.50
N ARG A 460 -17.02 -19.02 -4.55
CA ARG A 460 -18.45 -19.32 -4.50
C ARG A 460 -19.15 -18.82 -5.76
N ILE A 461 -18.85 -17.60 -6.21
CA ILE A 461 -19.38 -17.06 -7.46
C ILE A 461 -18.95 -17.92 -8.65
N ARG A 462 -17.65 -18.26 -8.75
CA ARG A 462 -17.16 -19.15 -9.83
C ARG A 462 -17.86 -20.50 -9.83
N SER A 463 -18.24 -21.01 -8.65
CA SER A 463 -19.03 -22.23 -8.50
C SER A 463 -20.45 -22.12 -9.08
N ILE A 464 -21.09 -20.94 -8.98
CA ILE A 464 -22.41 -20.69 -9.59
C ILE A 464 -22.33 -20.89 -11.10
N PHE A 465 -21.35 -20.27 -11.77
CA PHE A 465 -21.16 -20.40 -13.21
C PHE A 465 -20.81 -21.83 -13.64
N ARG A 466 -19.96 -22.53 -12.87
CA ARG A 466 -19.68 -23.96 -13.13
C ARG A 466 -20.94 -24.83 -13.06
N LYS A 467 -21.83 -24.56 -12.10
CA LYS A 467 -23.12 -25.28 -11.97
C LYS A 467 -24.11 -24.90 -13.06
N ALA A 468 -24.09 -23.64 -13.50
CA ALA A 468 -24.93 -23.15 -14.58
C ALA A 468 -24.51 -23.74 -15.94
N GLY A 469 -23.22 -24.06 -16.11
CA GLY A 469 -22.67 -24.56 -17.37
C GLY A 469 -22.53 -23.47 -18.44
N GLU A 470 -22.60 -22.20 -18.05
CA GLU A 470 -22.58 -21.04 -18.95
C GLU A 470 -21.72 -19.90 -18.38
N SER A 471 -21.30 -18.98 -19.24
CA SER A 471 -20.66 -17.74 -18.85
C SER A 471 -21.69 -16.69 -18.42
N ALA A 472 -21.22 -15.56 -17.90
CA ALA A 472 -22.08 -14.42 -17.61
C ALA A 472 -22.88 -14.02 -18.87
N PRO A 473 -24.22 -13.88 -18.77
CA PRO A 473 -25.03 -13.47 -19.90
C PRO A 473 -24.78 -12.00 -20.24
N ARG A 474 -24.86 -11.65 -21.52
CA ARG A 474 -25.02 -10.26 -21.93
C ARG A 474 -26.50 -9.91 -21.79
N ILE A 475 -26.78 -8.91 -20.97
CA ILE A 475 -28.13 -8.41 -20.73
C ILE A 475 -28.29 -7.03 -21.34
N ASP A 476 -29.50 -6.73 -21.83
CA ASP A 476 -29.86 -5.41 -22.33
C ASP A 476 -30.44 -4.52 -21.23
N GLU A 477 -31.09 -5.14 -20.24
CA GLU A 477 -31.73 -4.50 -19.09
C GLU A 477 -31.40 -5.27 -17.81
N LEU A 478 -31.16 -4.54 -16.71
CA LEU A 478 -30.96 -5.09 -15.38
C LEU A 478 -32.21 -4.88 -14.53
N VAL A 479 -32.87 -5.98 -14.15
CA VAL A 479 -34.05 -5.94 -13.29
C VAL A 479 -33.62 -6.11 -11.84
N LEU A 480 -33.92 -5.11 -11.00
CA LEU A 480 -33.69 -5.13 -9.55
C LEU A 480 -35.04 -5.07 -8.84
N ALA A 481 -35.42 -6.15 -8.17
CA ALA A 481 -36.71 -6.26 -7.48
C ALA A 481 -36.54 -6.40 -5.95
N ASP A 482 -35.54 -7.16 -5.52
CA ASP A 482 -35.27 -7.37 -4.11
C ASP A 482 -34.31 -6.31 -3.54
N SER A 483 -34.54 -5.92 -2.28
CA SER A 483 -33.65 -5.02 -1.55
C SER A 483 -32.19 -5.49 -1.52
N ALA A 484 -31.94 -6.80 -1.46
CA ALA A 484 -30.61 -7.37 -1.46
C ALA A 484 -29.90 -7.22 -2.83
N GLU A 485 -30.65 -7.30 -3.93
CA GLU A 485 -30.14 -7.02 -5.28
C GLU A 485 -29.74 -5.54 -5.42
N ILE A 486 -30.63 -4.64 -4.99
CA ILE A 486 -30.40 -3.19 -5.03
C ILE A 486 -29.19 -2.82 -4.18
N ASN A 487 -29.09 -3.36 -2.96
CA ASN A 487 -27.97 -3.07 -2.06
C ASN A 487 -26.64 -3.57 -2.62
N LEU A 488 -26.61 -4.76 -3.22
CA LEU A 488 -25.41 -5.28 -3.90
C LEU A 488 -25.04 -4.39 -5.09
N ALA A 489 -25.99 -4.05 -5.95
CA ALA A 489 -25.77 -3.21 -7.13
C ALA A 489 -25.21 -1.83 -6.75
N LYS A 490 -25.80 -1.17 -5.74
CA LYS A 490 -25.28 0.08 -5.17
C LYS A 490 -23.82 -0.05 -4.73
N ARG A 491 -23.52 -1.12 -3.97
CA ARG A 491 -22.16 -1.36 -3.47
C ARG A 491 -21.18 -1.54 -4.61
N LEU A 492 -21.53 -2.29 -5.65
CA LEU A 492 -20.66 -2.51 -6.81
C LEU A 492 -20.37 -1.20 -7.57
N CYS A 493 -21.37 -0.32 -7.72
CA CYS A 493 -21.19 1.00 -8.32
C CYS A 493 -20.26 1.93 -7.51
N GLN A 494 -20.16 1.71 -6.19
CA GLN A 494 -19.28 2.48 -5.29
C GLN A 494 -17.79 2.07 -5.38
N PHE A 495 -17.45 1.03 -6.17
CA PHE A 495 -16.05 0.66 -6.39
C PHE A 495 -15.21 1.84 -6.91
N ALA A 496 -15.76 2.54 -7.90
CA ALA A 496 -15.15 3.71 -8.54
C ALA A 496 -14.98 4.92 -7.60
N GLU A 497 -15.70 4.93 -6.48
CA GLU A 497 -15.58 5.94 -5.44
C GLU A 497 -14.51 5.55 -4.41
N SER A 498 -14.39 4.25 -4.10
CA SER A 498 -13.46 3.74 -3.09
C SER A 498 -12.01 3.69 -3.55
N VAL A 499 -11.74 3.32 -4.80
CA VAL A 499 -10.36 3.15 -5.30
C VAL A 499 -9.55 4.47 -5.25
N PRO A 500 -10.04 5.60 -5.79
CA PRO A 500 -9.29 6.86 -5.73
C PRO A 500 -9.07 7.37 -4.30
N GLN A 501 -9.99 7.09 -3.37
CA GLN A 501 -9.87 7.50 -1.97
C GLN A 501 -8.64 6.92 -1.28
N VAL A 502 -8.11 5.78 -1.75
CA VAL A 502 -6.87 5.21 -1.20
C VAL A 502 -5.71 6.20 -1.31
N LEU A 503 -5.60 6.95 -2.41
CA LEU A 503 -4.48 7.88 -2.63
C LEU A 503 -4.62 9.21 -1.91
N ASN A 504 -5.80 9.55 -1.38
CA ASN A 504 -5.99 10.81 -0.64
C ASN A 504 -5.13 10.88 0.65
N ASP A 505 -4.89 9.74 1.30
CA ASP A 505 -4.00 9.65 2.48
C ASP A 505 -3.22 8.32 2.56
N PHE A 506 -3.03 7.67 1.42
CA PHE A 506 -2.30 6.41 1.29
C PHE A 506 -2.85 5.31 2.22
N ARG A 507 -4.17 5.05 2.12
CA ARG A 507 -4.92 4.15 3.02
C ARG A 507 -5.53 2.94 2.28
N PRO A 508 -4.74 1.88 1.97
CA PRO A 508 -5.28 0.68 1.33
C PRO A 508 -6.40 -0.01 2.11
N ASN A 509 -6.48 0.22 3.42
CA ASN A 509 -7.53 -0.33 4.28
C ASN A 509 -8.93 0.16 3.89
N ILE A 510 -9.05 1.30 3.21
CA ILE A 510 -10.31 1.78 2.63
C ILE A 510 -10.82 0.77 1.59
N LEU A 511 -9.95 0.38 0.65
CA LEU A 511 -10.28 -0.60 -0.37
C LEU A 511 -10.51 -2.00 0.24
N ALA A 512 -9.69 -2.42 1.20
CA ALA A 512 -9.89 -3.70 1.88
C ALA A 512 -11.27 -3.77 2.56
N ASN A 513 -11.65 -2.73 3.32
CA ASN A 513 -12.97 -2.68 3.96
C ASN A 513 -14.11 -2.65 2.94
N TYR A 514 -13.97 -1.89 1.85
CA TYR A 514 -14.93 -1.91 0.75
C TYR A 514 -15.13 -3.33 0.18
N LEU A 515 -14.05 -4.07 -0.08
CA LEU A 515 -14.13 -5.43 -0.63
C LEU A 515 -14.80 -6.39 0.35
N PHE A 516 -14.54 -6.23 1.64
CA PHE A 516 -15.23 -6.97 2.69
C PHE A 516 -16.73 -6.67 2.74
N GLU A 517 -17.12 -5.39 2.67
CA GLU A 517 -18.52 -5.00 2.58
C GLU A 517 -19.19 -5.54 1.31
N ALA A 518 -18.51 -5.49 0.16
CA ALA A 518 -19.01 -6.07 -1.10
C ALA A 518 -19.23 -7.59 -1.00
N ALA A 519 -18.29 -8.32 -0.39
CA ALA A 519 -18.44 -9.75 -0.15
C ALA A 519 -19.60 -10.07 0.82
N ASN A 520 -19.79 -9.27 1.87
CA ASN A 520 -20.93 -9.41 2.77
C ASN A 520 -22.26 -9.15 2.03
N SER A 521 -22.36 -8.06 1.26
CA SER A 521 -23.54 -7.76 0.45
C SER A 521 -23.86 -8.88 -0.55
N PHE A 522 -22.84 -9.48 -1.15
CA PHE A 522 -23.01 -10.64 -2.02
C PHE A 522 -23.56 -11.86 -1.27
N HIS A 523 -23.07 -12.15 -0.06
CA HIS A 523 -23.60 -13.27 0.72
C HIS A 523 -25.05 -13.06 1.13
N THR A 524 -25.43 -11.86 1.55
CA THR A 524 -26.84 -11.52 1.83
C THR A 524 -27.71 -11.68 0.58
N PHE A 525 -27.26 -11.18 -0.58
CA PHE A 525 -27.94 -11.39 -1.86
C PHE A 525 -28.09 -12.88 -2.20
N TYR A 526 -27.01 -13.66 -2.11
CA TYR A 526 -27.02 -15.07 -2.49
C TYR A 526 -27.92 -15.93 -1.58
N GLU A 527 -28.07 -15.55 -0.32
CA GLU A 527 -28.99 -16.21 0.63
C GLU A 527 -30.45 -15.84 0.37
N ALA A 528 -30.74 -14.55 0.12
CA ALA A 528 -32.10 -14.06 -0.09
C ALA A 528 -32.66 -14.35 -1.50
N CYS A 529 -31.80 -14.36 -2.51
CA CYS A 529 -32.20 -14.36 -3.93
C CYS A 529 -31.67 -15.60 -4.66
N PRO A 530 -32.51 -16.63 -4.91
CA PRO A 530 -32.10 -17.82 -5.65
C PRO A 530 -31.63 -17.46 -7.07
N VAL A 531 -30.36 -17.68 -7.41
CA VAL A 531 -29.83 -17.34 -8.75
C VAL A 531 -30.30 -18.32 -9.82
N LEU A 532 -29.83 -19.57 -9.78
CA LEU A 532 -30.05 -20.56 -10.84
C LEU A 532 -31.49 -21.07 -10.96
N LYS A 533 -32.30 -20.87 -9.91
CA LYS A 533 -33.72 -21.29 -9.87
C LYS A 533 -34.68 -20.19 -10.31
N SER A 534 -34.18 -18.99 -10.62
CA SER A 534 -35.02 -17.89 -11.10
C SER A 534 -35.44 -18.11 -12.54
N GLU A 535 -36.57 -17.48 -12.91
CA GLU A 535 -37.01 -17.36 -14.31
C GLU A 535 -36.38 -16.13 -14.97
N GLU A 536 -36.43 -16.07 -16.30
CA GLU A 536 -36.01 -14.89 -17.04
C GLU A 536 -37.05 -13.76 -16.94
N PRO A 537 -36.64 -12.48 -16.94
CA PRO A 537 -35.27 -11.96 -17.09
C PRO A 537 -34.45 -11.87 -15.77
N THR A 538 -35.05 -12.24 -14.64
CA THR A 538 -34.44 -12.13 -13.30
C THR A 538 -33.19 -12.99 -13.17
N ARG A 539 -33.21 -14.21 -13.72
CA ARG A 539 -32.05 -15.13 -13.71
C ARG A 539 -30.84 -14.49 -14.38
N SER A 540 -30.99 -13.92 -15.58
CA SER A 540 -29.90 -13.24 -16.27
C SER A 540 -29.39 -12.02 -15.51
N SER A 541 -30.28 -11.22 -14.93
CA SER A 541 -29.91 -10.06 -14.09
C SER A 541 -29.08 -10.48 -12.86
N ARG A 542 -29.49 -11.54 -12.17
CA ARG A 542 -28.77 -12.10 -11.01
C ARG A 542 -27.41 -12.68 -11.40
N LEU A 543 -27.30 -13.35 -12.54
CA LEU A 543 -26.03 -13.85 -13.06
C LEU A 543 -25.08 -12.70 -13.43
N ALA A 544 -25.60 -11.60 -13.98
CA ALA A 544 -24.79 -10.40 -14.24
C ALA A 544 -24.27 -9.76 -12.95
N LEU A 545 -25.10 -9.66 -11.89
CA LEU A 545 -24.64 -9.20 -10.57
C LEU A 545 -23.55 -10.11 -9.97
N CYS A 546 -23.70 -11.44 -10.11
CA CYS A 546 -22.67 -12.40 -9.73
C CYS A 546 -21.35 -12.11 -10.47
N ASP A 547 -21.39 -11.98 -11.79
CA ASP A 547 -20.19 -11.71 -12.60
C ASP A 547 -19.50 -10.40 -12.18
N LEU A 548 -20.27 -9.32 -12.08
CA LEU A 548 -19.73 -8.03 -11.66
C LEU A 548 -19.10 -8.10 -10.28
N THR A 549 -19.72 -8.81 -9.34
CA THR A 549 -19.16 -9.04 -8.00
C THR A 549 -17.82 -9.77 -8.09
N ALA A 550 -17.73 -10.83 -8.90
CA ALA A 550 -16.47 -11.57 -9.07
C ALA A 550 -15.38 -10.69 -9.70
N ARG A 551 -15.72 -9.87 -10.69
CA ARG A 551 -14.79 -8.92 -11.32
C ARG A 551 -14.30 -7.87 -10.34
N VAL A 552 -15.19 -7.26 -9.55
CA VAL A 552 -14.85 -6.28 -8.50
C VAL A 552 -13.94 -6.91 -7.44
N LEU A 553 -14.28 -8.09 -6.93
CA LEU A 553 -13.45 -8.78 -5.91
C LEU A 553 -12.06 -9.13 -6.48
N LYS A 554 -12.01 -9.73 -7.67
CA LYS A 554 -10.74 -10.11 -8.32
C LYS A 554 -9.88 -8.89 -8.62
N HIS A 555 -10.46 -7.83 -9.17
CA HIS A 555 -9.74 -6.64 -9.55
C HIS A 555 -9.26 -5.86 -8.31
N GLY A 556 -10.15 -5.62 -7.33
CA GLY A 556 -9.79 -4.94 -6.10
C GLY A 556 -8.74 -5.68 -5.26
N LEU A 557 -8.83 -7.02 -5.15
CA LEU A 557 -7.77 -7.83 -4.54
C LEU A 557 -6.46 -7.74 -5.34
N GLY A 558 -6.53 -7.74 -6.67
CA GLY A 558 -5.38 -7.54 -7.55
C GLY A 558 -4.69 -6.19 -7.34
N LEU A 559 -5.44 -5.12 -7.08
CA LEU A 559 -4.89 -3.80 -6.70
C LEU A 559 -4.16 -3.83 -5.34
N LEU A 560 -4.59 -4.69 -4.43
CA LEU A 560 -3.89 -4.98 -3.16
C LEU A 560 -2.75 -6.00 -3.33
N GLY A 561 -2.45 -6.44 -4.56
CA GLY A 561 -1.44 -7.46 -4.85
C GLY A 561 -1.82 -8.87 -4.37
N ILE A 562 -3.12 -9.17 -4.23
CA ILE A 562 -3.64 -10.45 -3.74
C ILE A 562 -4.27 -11.22 -4.89
N GLN A 563 -3.79 -12.43 -5.11
CA GLN A 563 -4.33 -13.34 -6.11
C GLN A 563 -5.56 -14.10 -5.59
N VAL A 564 -6.46 -14.48 -6.49
CA VAL A 564 -7.65 -15.28 -6.16
C VAL A 564 -7.58 -16.66 -6.85
N PRO A 565 -7.91 -17.76 -6.15
CA PRO A 565 -8.00 -19.07 -6.79
C PRO A 565 -9.35 -19.25 -7.49
N GLU A 566 -9.42 -20.04 -8.57
CA GLU A 566 -10.68 -20.35 -9.27
C GLU A 566 -11.55 -21.39 -8.52
N LYS A 567 -10.91 -22.18 -7.65
CA LYS A 567 -11.51 -23.16 -6.76
C LYS A 567 -10.73 -23.22 -5.45
N MET A 568 -11.40 -23.51 -4.34
CA MET A 568 -10.81 -23.54 -3.01
C MET A 568 -11.38 -24.68 -2.19
#